data_AF-A0A4Y5MZQ4-F1
#
_entry.id   AF-A0A4Y5MZQ4-F1
#
_cell.length_a   1.000
_cell.length_b   1.000
_cell.length_c   1.000
_cell.angle_alpha   90.00
_cell.angle_beta   90.00
_cell.angle_gamma   90.00
#
_symmetry.space_group_name_H-M   'P 1'
#
loop_
_entity.id
_entity.type
_entity.pdbx_description
1 polymer ?
#
loop_
_entity_poly.entity_id
_entity_poly.type
_entity_poly.pdbx_seq_one_letter_code
_entity_poly.pdbx_strand_id
1 'polypeptide(L)'
;MLILIALFNGNLVLNKRKVQVKKNWLDTLDIEQKNNNVLPTLNDSWISGFIDAEGCFNVTLFKRKAMALGYQIKLRFMIDQKDSLENMLYLKDQLNQVLKDLKT
;
A
#
# COMPACT_ATOMS: atom_id res chain seq x y z
N MET A 1 -12.92 21.04 8.15
CA MET A 1 -13.69 20.07 7.33
C MET A 1 -13.44 20.26 5.83
N LEU A 2 -13.71 21.44 5.24
CA LEU A 2 -13.53 21.69 3.80
C LEU A 2 -12.10 21.46 3.27
N ILE A 3 -11.07 21.77 4.06
CA ILE A 3 -9.67 21.52 3.69
C ILE A 3 -9.39 20.02 3.49
N LEU A 4 -9.93 19.15 4.36
CA LEU A 4 -9.75 17.71 4.23
C LEU A 4 -10.46 17.17 2.99
N ILE A 5 -11.63 17.72 2.67
CA ILE A 5 -12.34 17.38 1.42
C ILE A 5 -11.51 17.78 0.21
N ALA A 6 -10.94 18.99 0.21
CA ALA A 6 -10.07 19.44 -0.86
C ALA A 6 -8.81 18.56 -0.99
N LEU A 7 -8.26 18.10 0.14
CA LEU A 7 -7.10 17.20 0.16
C LEU A 7 -7.43 15.81 -0.38
N PHE A 8 -8.59 15.23 -0.06
CA PHE A 8 -8.92 13.85 -0.44
C PHE A 8 -9.66 13.72 -1.77
N ASN A 9 -10.47 14.71 -2.17
CA ASN A 9 -11.29 14.63 -3.38
C ASN A 9 -10.39 14.54 -4.63
N GLY A 10 -10.34 13.35 -5.24
CA GLY A 10 -9.47 13.04 -6.38
C GLY A 10 -8.04 12.63 -6.04
N ASN A 11 -7.59 12.67 -4.78
CA ASN A 11 -6.19 12.33 -4.44
C ASN A 11 -6.02 11.00 -3.70
N LEU A 12 -7.12 10.28 -3.45
CA LEU A 12 -7.09 8.98 -2.80
C LEU A 12 -6.71 7.88 -3.80
N VAL A 13 -5.95 6.90 -3.33
CA VAL A 13 -5.52 5.75 -4.13
C VAL A 13 -6.40 4.52 -3.91
N LEU A 14 -6.73 4.20 -2.65
CA LEU A 14 -7.51 3.01 -2.32
C LEU A 14 -8.99 3.19 -2.71
N ASN A 15 -9.53 2.26 -3.48
CA ASN A 15 -10.92 2.32 -3.97
C ASN A 15 -11.93 2.40 -2.83
N LYS A 16 -11.73 1.65 -1.75
CA LYS A 16 -12.56 1.71 -0.54
C LYS A 16 -12.61 3.10 0.09
N ARG A 17 -11.48 3.82 0.12
CA ARG A 17 -11.40 5.18 0.70
C ARG A 17 -12.07 6.21 -0.21
N LYS A 18 -11.93 6.07 -1.54
CA LYS A 18 -12.66 6.88 -2.52
C LYS A 18 -14.18 6.79 -2.29
N VAL A 19 -14.70 5.56 -2.14
CA VAL A 19 -16.13 5.33 -1.87
C VAL A 19 -16.56 5.93 -0.53
N GLN A 20 -15.76 5.80 0.52
CA GLN A 20 -16.07 6.38 1.84
C GLN A 20 -16.15 7.90 1.80
N VAL A 21 -15.17 8.58 1.18
CA VAL A 21 -15.17 10.05 1.09
C VAL A 21 -16.30 10.54 0.19
N LYS A 22 -16.57 9.86 -0.93
CA LYS A 22 -17.70 10.20 -1.79
C LYS A 22 -19.02 10.16 -1.01
N LYS A 23 -19.35 8.99 -0.46
CA LYS A 23 -20.63 8.76 0.22
C LYS A 23 -20.83 9.66 1.43
N ASN A 24 -19.79 9.80 2.26
CA ASN A 24 -19.97 10.44 3.57
C ASN A 24 -19.76 11.95 3.50
N TRP A 25 -18.95 12.46 2.57
CA TRP A 25 -18.54 13.86 2.57
C TRP A 25 -19.00 14.59 1.31
N LEU A 26 -18.72 14.06 0.12
CA LEU A 26 -19.02 14.75 -1.14
C LEU A 26 -20.54 14.84 -1.37
N ASP A 27 -21.24 13.71 -1.31
CA ASP A 27 -22.69 13.64 -1.55
C ASP A 27 -23.48 14.42 -0.48
N THR A 28 -22.99 14.43 0.77
CA THR A 28 -23.64 15.16 1.88
C THR A 28 -23.50 16.68 1.76
N LEU A 29 -22.45 17.16 1.09
CA LEU A 29 -22.14 18.58 0.95
C LEU A 29 -22.41 19.11 -0.47
N ASP A 30 -22.99 18.28 -1.35
CA ASP A 30 -23.26 18.59 -2.75
C ASP A 30 -21.99 19.05 -3.51
N ILE A 31 -20.88 18.34 -3.29
CA ILE A 31 -19.59 18.63 -3.92
C ILE A 31 -19.31 17.61 -5.03
N GLU A 32 -18.99 18.10 -6.23
CA GLU A 32 -18.63 17.22 -7.35
C GLU A 32 -17.33 16.43 -7.08
N GLN A 33 -17.35 15.15 -7.43
CA GLN A 33 -16.19 14.27 -7.33
C GLN A 33 -15.18 14.58 -8.44
N LYS A 34 -13.92 14.81 -8.05
CA LYS A 34 -12.80 14.90 -9.00
C LYS A 34 -12.37 13.50 -9.46
N ASN A 35 -12.32 13.31 -10.77
CA ASN A 35 -11.98 12.03 -11.41
C ASN A 35 -10.50 11.98 -11.80
N ASN A 36 -9.60 12.21 -10.85
CA ASN A 36 -8.17 12.04 -11.10
C ASN A 36 -7.79 10.56 -10.94
N ASN A 37 -7.00 10.03 -11.87
CA ASN A 37 -6.43 8.69 -11.75
C ASN A 37 -5.10 8.74 -11.00
N VAL A 38 -5.16 8.66 -9.68
CA VAL A 38 -3.96 8.59 -8.83
C VAL A 38 -3.62 7.12 -8.56
N LEU A 39 -2.40 6.74 -8.94
CA LEU A 39 -1.84 5.41 -8.73
C LEU A 39 -0.61 5.52 -7.82
N PRO A 40 -0.33 4.49 -7.00
CA PRO A 40 0.94 4.41 -6.29
C PRO A 40 2.12 4.52 -7.26
N THR A 41 3.19 5.21 -6.86
CA THR A 41 4.43 5.23 -7.62
C THR A 41 5.63 5.20 -6.68
N LEU A 42 6.77 4.79 -7.23
CA LEU A 42 8.07 4.83 -6.53
C LEU A 42 8.77 6.19 -6.70
N ASN A 43 8.23 7.08 -7.55
CA ASN A 43 8.77 8.42 -7.79
C ASN A 43 8.34 9.44 -6.72
N ASP A 44 7.56 9.02 -5.73
CA ASP A 44 7.12 9.83 -4.60
C ASP A 44 7.08 9.00 -3.30
N SER A 45 6.71 9.67 -2.20
CA SER A 45 6.66 9.08 -0.87
C SER A 45 5.37 8.31 -0.57
N TRP A 46 4.51 8.04 -1.56
CA TRP A 46 3.23 7.37 -1.31
C TRP A 46 3.44 5.94 -0.83
N ILE A 47 4.33 5.18 -1.50
CA ILE A 47 4.58 3.77 -1.14
C ILE A 47 5.24 3.66 0.22
N SER A 48 6.22 4.51 0.56
CA SER A 48 6.86 4.51 1.87
C SER A 48 5.86 4.83 2.98
N GLY A 49 5.05 5.89 2.82
CA GLY A 49 4.00 6.22 3.80
C GLY A 49 2.94 5.12 3.96
N PHE A 50 2.61 4.41 2.87
CA PHE A 50 1.71 3.26 2.94
C PHE A 50 2.33 2.08 3.69
N ILE A 51 3.62 1.79 3.45
CA ILE A 51 4.37 0.74 4.15
C ILE A 51 4.56 1.08 5.63
N ASP A 52 4.76 2.34 5.99
CA ASP A 52 4.88 2.75 7.40
C ASP A 52 3.59 2.50 8.18
N ALA A 53 2.43 2.59 7.51
CA ALA A 53 1.12 2.37 8.12
C ALA A 53 0.66 0.90 8.12
N GLU A 54 0.86 0.18 7.00
CA GLU A 54 0.29 -1.15 6.75
C GLU A 54 1.34 -2.25 6.53
N GLY A 55 2.62 -1.88 6.46
CA GLY A 55 3.74 -2.78 6.23
C GLY A 55 4.19 -3.49 7.52
N CYS A 56 4.75 -4.67 7.33
CA CYS A 56 5.30 -5.49 8.41
C CYS A 56 6.64 -6.12 7.99
N PHE A 57 7.68 -5.83 8.77
CA PHE A 57 9.00 -6.44 8.65
C PHE A 57 9.21 -7.39 9.83
N ASN A 58 9.46 -8.67 9.53
CA ASN A 58 9.57 -9.72 10.53
C ASN A 58 10.83 -10.57 10.29
N VAL A 59 11.48 -10.95 11.39
CA VAL A 59 12.59 -11.90 11.43
C VAL A 59 12.13 -13.14 12.16
N THR A 60 12.09 -14.28 11.48
CA THR A 60 11.68 -15.55 12.07
C THR A 60 12.83 -16.53 12.12
N LEU A 61 13.07 -17.12 13.29
CA LEU A 61 14.02 -18.21 13.49
C LEU A 61 13.26 -19.54 13.57
N PHE A 62 13.68 -20.54 12.80
CA PHE A 62 13.07 -21.87 12.84
C PHE A 62 14.13 -22.95 12.88
N LYS A 63 13.84 -24.02 13.62
CA LYS A 63 14.72 -25.17 13.76
C LYS A 63 14.89 -25.84 12.39
N ARG A 64 16.14 -26.05 11.98
CA ARG A 64 16.50 -26.78 10.76
C ARG A 64 17.82 -27.50 11.01
N LYS A 65 17.73 -28.82 11.23
CA LYS A 65 18.88 -29.68 11.57
C LYS A 65 20.00 -29.67 10.52
N ALA A 66 19.69 -29.36 9.26
CA ALA A 66 20.66 -29.29 8.17
C ALA A 66 21.59 -28.05 8.24
N MET A 67 21.27 -27.05 9.05
CA MET A 67 22.11 -25.86 9.23
C MET A 67 23.19 -26.15 10.28
N ALA A 68 24.39 -25.58 10.13
CA ALA A 68 25.50 -25.78 11.07
C ALA A 68 25.14 -25.50 12.55
N LEU A 69 24.29 -24.49 12.79
CA LEU A 69 23.81 -24.12 14.13
C LEU A 69 22.44 -24.72 14.47
N GLY A 70 21.85 -25.54 13.61
CA GLY A 70 20.53 -26.14 13.81
C GLY A 70 19.33 -25.21 13.64
N TYR A 71 19.55 -23.95 13.23
CA TYR A 71 18.51 -22.94 12.98
C TYR A 71 18.68 -22.26 11.63
N GLN A 72 17.58 -21.82 11.04
CA GLN A 72 17.56 -20.95 9.86
C GLN A 72 16.80 -19.66 10.19
N ILE A 73 17.35 -18.54 9.72
CA ILE A 73 16.73 -17.22 9.77
C ILE A 73 15.95 -17.00 8.47
N LYS A 74 14.71 -16.52 8.58
CA LYS A 74 13.90 -16.00 7.46
C LYS A 74 13.55 -14.55 7.74
N LEU A 75 13.92 -13.68 6.81
CA LEU A 75 13.45 -12.31 6.74
C LEU A 75 12.16 -12.30 5.91
N ARG A 76 11.13 -11.61 6.40
CA ARG A 76 9.85 -11.47 5.71
C ARG A 76 9.44 -10.00 5.72
N PHE A 77 9.06 -9.52 4.54
CA PHE A 77 8.30 -8.30 4.38
C PHE A 77 6.87 -8.66 3.93
N MET A 78 5.88 -7.97 4.46
CA MET A 78 4.47 -8.14 4.12
C MET A 78 3.77 -6.79 4.11
N ILE A 79 2.81 -6.63 3.22
CA ILE A 79 1.81 -5.55 3.24
C ILE A 79 0.46 -6.24 3.19
N ASP A 80 -0.47 -5.86 4.04
CA ASP A 80 -1.85 -6.35 4.02
C ASP A 80 -2.82 -5.18 4.10
N GLN A 81 -3.94 -5.26 3.37
CA GLN A 81 -4.99 -4.26 3.43
C GLN A 81 -6.33 -4.87 3.01
N LYS A 82 -7.33 -4.71 3.87
CA LYS A 82 -8.65 -5.29 3.67
C LYS A 82 -9.36 -4.70 2.44
N ASP A 83 -10.03 -5.55 1.67
CA ASP A 83 -10.85 -5.19 0.50
C ASP A 83 -10.08 -4.37 -0.57
N SER A 84 -8.78 -4.64 -0.75
CA SER A 84 -7.90 -3.84 -1.62
C SER A 84 -7.07 -4.67 -2.61
N LEU A 85 -7.60 -5.80 -3.09
CA LEU A 85 -6.86 -6.77 -3.93
C LEU A 85 -6.21 -6.13 -5.17
N GLU A 86 -6.96 -5.32 -5.93
CA GLU A 86 -6.43 -4.66 -7.13
C GLU A 86 -5.26 -3.73 -6.81
N ASN A 87 -5.39 -2.92 -5.74
CA ASN A 87 -4.31 -2.05 -5.28
C ASN A 87 -3.09 -2.86 -4.83
N MET A 88 -3.29 -4.00 -4.15
CA MET A 88 -2.19 -4.86 -3.67
C MET A 88 -1.49 -5.57 -4.82
N LEU A 89 -2.22 -6.04 -5.84
CA LEU A 89 -1.64 -6.62 -7.05
C LEU A 89 -0.80 -5.59 -7.80
N TYR A 90 -1.31 -4.36 -7.95
CA TYR A 90 -0.58 -3.27 -8.57
C TYR A 90 0.72 -2.96 -7.81
N LEU A 91 0.67 -2.82 -6.48
CA LEU A 91 1.86 -2.57 -5.65
C LEU A 91 2.88 -3.71 -5.75
N LYS A 92 2.39 -4.97 -5.75
CA LYS A 92 3.25 -6.15 -5.94
C LYS A 92 3.98 -6.08 -7.27
N ASP A 93 3.32 -5.69 -8.35
CA ASP A 93 3.94 -5.58 -9.67
C ASP A 93 4.99 -4.45 -9.72
N GLN A 94 4.70 -3.29 -9.10
CA GLN A 94 5.67 -2.19 -8.97
C GLN A 94 6.92 -2.60 -8.19
N LEU A 95 6.76 -3.22 -7.02
CA LEU A 95 7.88 -3.66 -6.19
C LEU A 95 8.70 -4.77 -6.87
N ASN A 96 8.04 -5.69 -7.59
CA ASN A 96 8.73 -6.73 -8.34
C ASN A 96 9.59 -6.17 -9.47
N GLN A 97 9.19 -5.06 -10.09
CA GLN A 97 10.00 -4.42 -11.12
C GLN A 97 11.33 -3.92 -10.53
N VAL A 98 11.29 -3.23 -9.39
CA VAL A 98 12.50 -2.79 -8.67
C VAL A 98 13.42 -3.96 -8.34
N LEU A 99 12.86 -5.09 -7.89
CA LEU A 99 13.65 -6.28 -7.57
C LEU A 99 14.33 -6.90 -8.78
N LYS A 100 13.79 -6.73 -9.99
CA LYS A 100 14.46 -7.15 -11.22
C LYS A 100 15.63 -6.23 -11.54
N ASP A 101 15.40 -4.93 -11.43
CA ASP A 101 16.40 -3.89 -11.74
C ASP A 101 17.61 -3.97 -10.78
N LEU A 102 17.41 -4.43 -9.53
CA LEU A 102 18.49 -4.66 -8.55
C LEU A 102 19.30 -5.95 -8.78
N LYS A 103 18.82 -6.86 -9.63
CA LYS A 103 19.47 -8.15 -9.93
C LYS A 103 20.26 -8.15 -11.24
N THR A 104 20.09 -7.12 -12.06
CA THR A 104 20.91 -6.79 -13.22
C THR A 104 22.10 -5.94 -12.82
#